data_AF-A0A8T1PUN6-F1
#
_entry.id   AF-A0A8T1PUN6-F1
#
_cell.length_a   1.000
_cell.length_b   1.000
_cell.length_c   1.000
_cell.angle_alpha   90.00
_cell.angle_beta   90.00
_cell.angle_gamma   90.00
#
_symmetry.space_group_name_H-M   'P 1'
#
loop_
_entity.id
_entity.type
_entity.pdbx_description
1 polymer ?
#
loop_
_entity_poly.entity_id
_entity_poly.type
_entity_poly.pdbx_seq_one_letter_code
_entity_poly.pdbx_strand_id
1 'polypeptide(L)'
;MAMAMVRSSLLRTALRGGSRPSAPVKRNFSSSARHDDAREAEKWEKITYVGIATCTVLAIYNLSKGHPHHEEPPPYPYLHIRNKEFPWGPDGLFEKKHHH
;
A
#
# COMPACT_ATOMS: atom_id res chain seq x y z
N MET A 1 -11.25 57.82 -44.92
CA MET A 1 -10.31 58.88 -44.48
C MET A 1 -10.20 58.81 -42.97
N ALA A 2 -9.05 58.39 -42.48
CA ALA A 2 -8.72 58.33 -41.06
C ALA A 2 -8.32 59.73 -40.57
N MET A 3 -8.72 60.10 -39.35
CA MET A 3 -8.09 61.17 -38.58
C MET A 3 -7.97 60.71 -37.13
N ALA A 4 -6.72 60.49 -36.72
CA ALA A 4 -6.30 60.21 -35.36
C ALA A 4 -6.32 61.49 -34.54
N MET A 5 -6.82 61.42 -33.31
CA MET A 5 -6.58 62.42 -32.27
C MET A 5 -6.15 61.68 -31.01
N VAL A 6 -4.83 61.51 -30.87
CA VAL A 6 -4.21 61.24 -29.58
C VAL A 6 -4.18 62.56 -28.81
N ARG A 7 -4.86 62.60 -27.66
CA ARG A 7 -4.59 63.58 -26.61
C ARG A 7 -4.44 62.85 -25.29
N SER A 8 -3.18 62.67 -24.92
CA SER A 8 -2.70 62.31 -23.60
C SER A 8 -3.16 63.36 -22.58
N SER A 9 -3.93 62.92 -21.58
CA SER A 9 -3.99 63.59 -20.28
C SER A 9 -3.87 62.53 -19.19
N LEU A 10 -2.62 62.14 -18.94
CA LEU A 10 -2.20 61.63 -17.64
C LEU A 10 -2.61 62.62 -16.55
N LEU A 11 -2.85 62.08 -15.36
CA LEU A 11 -3.19 62.77 -14.11
C LEU A 11 -4.62 63.29 -13.98
N ARG A 12 -5.49 62.42 -13.46
CA ARG A 12 -6.40 62.81 -12.37
C ARG A 12 -6.31 61.80 -11.23
N THR A 13 -5.64 62.23 -10.16
CA THR A 13 -6.11 62.21 -8.77
C THR A 13 -6.48 60.82 -8.23
N ALA A 14 -5.58 60.16 -7.51
CA ALA A 14 -5.43 60.26 -6.05
C ALA A 14 -6.74 60.00 -5.28
N LEU A 15 -6.66 59.11 -4.28
CA LEU A 15 -7.71 58.64 -3.35
C LEU A 15 -8.38 57.31 -3.71
N ARG A 16 -7.59 56.23 -3.78
CA ARG A 16 -8.01 54.87 -3.36
C ARG A 16 -6.78 54.00 -3.08
N GLY A 17 -5.96 54.44 -2.12
CA GLY A 17 -4.92 53.62 -1.51
C GLY A 17 -5.54 52.68 -0.48
N GLY A 18 -6.38 51.74 -0.93
CA GLY A 18 -6.81 50.63 -0.10
C GLY A 18 -5.58 49.82 0.31
N SER A 19 -5.52 49.43 1.58
CA SER A 19 -4.56 48.45 2.06
C SER A 19 -4.60 47.25 1.12
N ARG A 20 -3.52 47.04 0.33
CA ARG A 20 -3.33 45.75 -0.32
C ARG A 20 -3.24 44.73 0.82
N PRO A 21 -4.13 43.74 0.94
CA PRO A 21 -3.80 42.61 1.80
C PRO A 21 -2.49 42.07 1.24
N SER A 22 -1.45 42.07 2.08
CA SER A 22 -0.20 41.36 1.77
C SER A 22 -0.64 39.97 1.31
N ALA A 23 -0.36 39.62 0.06
CA ALA A 23 -0.76 38.32 -0.47
C ALA A 23 -0.28 37.27 0.53
N PRO A 24 -1.15 36.33 0.97
CA PRO A 24 -0.74 35.35 1.97
C PRO A 24 0.53 34.69 1.46
N VAL A 25 1.59 34.71 2.28
CA VAL A 25 2.86 34.04 1.97
C VAL A 25 2.49 32.64 1.52
N LYS A 26 2.65 32.37 0.22
CA LYS A 26 2.37 31.07 -0.37
C LYS A 26 3.36 30.13 0.26
N ARG A 27 2.93 29.46 1.33
CA ARG A 27 3.67 28.35 1.93
C ARG A 27 3.76 27.30 0.83
N ASN A 28 4.90 27.28 0.13
CA ASN A 28 5.25 26.16 -0.70
C ASN A 28 5.48 25.01 0.27
N PHE A 29 4.42 24.23 0.51
CA PHE A 29 4.58 22.93 1.15
C PHE A 29 5.64 22.18 0.34
N SER A 30 6.60 21.55 1.03
CA SER A 30 7.63 20.71 0.42
C SER A 30 7.07 19.42 -0.21
N SER A 31 5.76 19.37 -0.52
CA SER A 31 5.20 18.38 -1.43
C SER A 31 5.72 18.71 -2.81
N SER A 32 6.53 17.83 -3.37
CA SER A 32 7.04 17.88 -4.73
C SER A 32 5.89 18.08 -5.73
N ALA A 33 5.54 19.32 -6.05
CA ALA A 33 4.52 19.69 -7.05
C ALA A 33 4.85 19.25 -8.50
N ARG A 34 5.89 18.43 -8.65
CA ARG A 34 6.41 17.85 -9.88
C ARG A 34 6.50 16.32 -9.83
N HIS A 35 6.08 15.69 -8.73
CA HIS A 35 5.93 14.24 -8.70
C HIS A 35 4.53 13.92 -9.22
N ASP A 36 4.50 13.13 -10.28
CA ASP A 36 3.26 12.70 -10.92
C ASP A 36 2.73 11.52 -10.11
N ASP A 37 1.83 11.80 -9.15
CA ASP A 37 1.26 10.79 -8.24
C ASP A 37 0.70 9.59 -9.00
N ALA A 38 0.19 9.80 -10.23
CA ALA A 38 -0.28 8.73 -11.09
C ALA A 38 0.85 7.81 -11.57
N ARG A 39 2.02 8.35 -11.91
CA ARG A 39 3.20 7.54 -12.28
C ARG A 39 3.76 6.77 -11.09
N GLU A 40 3.73 7.37 -9.90
CA GLU A 40 4.16 6.71 -8.68
C GLU A 40 3.22 5.54 -8.32
N ALA A 41 1.91 5.73 -8.45
CA ALA A 41 0.93 4.66 -8.31
C ALA A 41 1.13 3.55 -9.36
N GLU A 42 1.31 3.92 -10.63
CA GLU A 42 1.56 2.96 -11.73
C GLU A 42 2.85 2.15 -11.50
N LYS A 43 3.90 2.79 -10.96
CA LYS A 43 5.15 2.10 -10.59
C LYS A 43 4.89 1.03 -9.53
N TRP A 44 4.19 1.38 -8.44
CA TRP A 44 3.89 0.44 -7.37
C TRP A 44 2.95 -0.67 -7.83
N GLU A 45 1.97 -0.36 -8.68
CA GLU A 45 1.11 -1.36 -9.31
C GLU A 45 1.93 -2.40 -10.08
N LYS A 46 2.87 -1.96 -10.93
CA LYS A 46 3.75 -2.88 -11.68
C LYS A 46 4.62 -3.72 -10.76
N ILE A 47 5.20 -3.14 -9.72
CA ILE A 47 5.99 -3.87 -8.71
C ILE A 47 5.12 -4.91 -8.02
N THR A 48 3.87 -4.57 -7.66
CA THR A 48 2.92 -5.50 -7.06
C THR A 48 2.58 -6.64 -8.01
N TYR A 49 2.35 -6.40 -9.31
CA TYR A 49 2.12 -7.47 -10.27
C TYR A 49 3.32 -8.43 -10.39
N VAL A 50 4.55 -7.90 -10.38
CA VAL A 50 5.77 -8.74 -10.34
C VAL A 50 5.80 -9.56 -9.04
N GLY A 51 5.46 -8.95 -7.91
CA GLY A 51 5.35 -9.63 -6.63
C GLY A 51 4.31 -10.75 -6.64
N ILE A 52 3.11 -10.49 -7.15
CA ILE A 52 2.04 -11.48 -7.31
C ILE A 52 2.53 -12.66 -8.15
N ALA A 53 3.07 -12.39 -9.34
CA ALA A 53 3.55 -13.44 -10.24
C ALA A 53 4.64 -14.30 -9.56
N THR A 54 5.59 -13.66 -8.88
CA THR A 54 6.67 -14.36 -8.17
C THR A 54 6.14 -15.23 -7.03
N CYS A 55 5.25 -14.69 -6.20
CA CYS A 55 4.62 -15.43 -5.10
C CYS A 55 3.77 -16.59 -5.60
N THR A 56 3.02 -16.41 -6.70
CA THR A 56 2.22 -17.48 -7.31
C THR A 56 3.12 -18.60 -7.84
N VAL A 57 4.21 -18.28 -8.54
CA VAL A 57 5.17 -19.29 -9.02
C VAL A 57 5.81 -20.04 -7.85
N LEU A 58 6.21 -19.34 -6.78
CA LEU A 58 6.78 -19.96 -5.59
C LEU A 58 5.77 -20.88 -4.89
N ALA A 59 4.50 -20.46 -4.82
CA ALA A 59 3.43 -21.29 -4.29
C ALA A 59 3.27 -22.57 -5.11
N ILE A 60 3.15 -22.47 -6.44
CA ILE A 60 3.06 -23.64 -7.32
C ILE A 60 4.25 -24.57 -7.09
N TYR A 61 5.48 -24.03 -7.02
CA TYR A 61 6.68 -24.84 -6.78
C TYR A 61 6.62 -25.57 -5.43
N ASN A 62 6.27 -24.89 -4.33
CA ASN A 62 6.20 -25.51 -3.02
C ASN A 62 5.08 -26.55 -2.91
N LEU A 63 3.91 -26.28 -3.49
CA LEU A 63 2.77 -27.19 -3.47
C LEU A 63 2.94 -28.38 -4.43
N SER A 64 3.81 -28.29 -5.44
CA SER A 64 4.10 -29.39 -6.36
C SER A 64 4.89 -30.53 -5.72
N LYS A 65 5.51 -30.30 -4.56
CA LYS A 65 6.32 -31.30 -3.86
C LYS A 65 5.44 -32.13 -2.93
N GLY A 66 5.68 -33.44 -2.90
CA GLY A 66 5.13 -34.29 -1.85
C GLY A 66 5.69 -33.93 -0.48
N HIS A 67 4.91 -34.14 0.59
CA HIS A 67 5.36 -34.00 1.97
C HIS A 67 5.39 -35.37 2.65
N PRO A 68 6.50 -36.12 2.54
CA PRO A 68 6.61 -37.42 3.20
C PRO A 68 6.59 -37.21 4.71
N HIS A 69 5.66 -37.90 5.39
CA HIS A 69 5.68 -37.98 6.85
C HIS A 69 6.76 -38.98 7.27
N HIS A 70 7.54 -38.60 8.27
CA HIS A 70 8.48 -39.53 8.90
C HIS A 70 7.70 -40.57 9.71
N GLU A 71 8.36 -41.70 9.98
CA GLU A 71 7.83 -42.70 10.90
C GLU A 71 7.58 -42.07 12.27
N GLU A 72 6.51 -42.52 12.92
CA GLU A 72 6.15 -42.02 14.24
C GLU A 72 7.27 -42.36 15.23
N PRO A 73 7.76 -41.38 16.00
CA PRO A 73 8.78 -41.65 17.00
C PRO A 73 8.25 -42.62 18.07
N PRO A 74 9.13 -43.31 18.80
CA PRO A 74 8.73 -44.12 19.95
C PRO A 74 7.86 -43.30 20.92
N PRO A 75 6.96 -43.95 21.69
CA PRO A 75 6.04 -43.28 22.60
C PRO A 75 6.79 -42.76 23.84
N TYR A 76 7.52 -41.66 23.66
CA TYR A 76 8.25 -41.02 24.75
C TYR A 76 7.27 -40.44 25.78
N PRO A 77 7.60 -40.45 27.09
CA PRO A 77 6.70 -39.97 28.15
C PRO A 77 6.29 -38.49 28.01
N TYR A 78 7.04 -37.71 27.24
CA TYR A 78 6.78 -36.30 27.00
C TYR A 78 5.98 -36.02 25.71
N LEU A 79 5.72 -37.04 24.89
CA LEU A 79 4.87 -36.94 23.70
C LEU A 79 3.44 -37.36 24.04
N HIS A 80 2.48 -36.85 23.27
CA HIS A 80 1.05 -37.20 23.41
C HIS A 80 0.49 -37.08 24.85
N ILE A 81 1.01 -36.13 25.64
CA ILE A 81 0.53 -35.91 27.01
C ILE A 81 -0.93 -35.44 27.00
N ARG A 82 -1.76 -36.09 27.81
CA ARG A 82 -3.17 -35.70 28.07
C ARG A 82 -3.42 -35.61 29.58
N ASN A 83 -3.38 -34.39 30.11
CA ASN A 83 -3.72 -34.13 31.53
C ASN A 83 -5.24 -33.96 31.75
N LYS A 84 -5.94 -33.50 30.72
CA LYS A 84 -7.40 -33.35 30.67
C LYS A 84 -7.84 -33.61 29.23
N GLU A 85 -8.95 -34.32 29.09
CA GLU A 85 -9.54 -34.60 27.78
C GLU A 85 -9.94 -33.32 27.05
N PHE A 86 -9.81 -33.35 25.73
CA PHE A 86 -10.33 -32.27 24.91
C PHE A 86 -11.86 -32.33 24.84
N PRO A 87 -12.53 -31.17 24.67
CA PRO A 87 -13.99 -31.13 24.63
C PRO A 87 -14.60 -31.70 23.34
N TRP A 88 -13.79 -32.02 22.31
CA TRP A 88 -14.26 -32.49 21.00
C TRP A 88 -13.85 -33.94 20.67
N GLY A 89 -13.07 -34.61 21.53
CA GLY A 89 -12.63 -35.99 21.31
C GLY A 89 -11.18 -36.28 21.68
N PRO A 90 -10.67 -37.48 21.38
CA PRO A 90 -9.32 -37.92 21.78
C PRO A 90 -8.18 -37.24 20.99
N ASP A 91 -8.46 -36.89 19.73
CA ASP A 91 -7.48 -36.34 18.80
C ASP A 91 -7.35 -34.81 18.95
N GLY A 92 -6.16 -34.30 18.67
CA GLY A 92 -5.88 -32.87 18.57
C GLY A 92 -6.71 -32.18 17.48
N LEU A 93 -6.90 -30.87 17.65
CA LEU A 93 -7.82 -30.06 16.85
C LEU A 93 -7.53 -30.12 15.33
N PHE A 94 -6.27 -30.26 14.96
CA PHE A 94 -5.80 -30.33 13.57
C PHE A 94 -4.95 -31.58 13.31
N GLU A 95 -5.31 -32.72 13.93
CA GLU A 95 -4.62 -33.99 13.68
C GLU A 95 -5.15 -34.67 12.41
N LYS A 96 -4.23 -35.22 11.62
CA LYS A 96 -4.57 -36.08 10.49
C LYS A 96 -4.83 -37.48 11.04
N LYS A 97 -6.08 -37.95 10.96
CA LYS A 97 -6.45 -39.29 11.41
C LYS A 97 -5.76 -40.35 10.55
N HIS A 98 -5.06 -41.28 11.18
CA HIS A 98 -4.40 -42.41 10.52
C HIS A 98 -5.33 -43.63 10.33
N HIS A 99 -6.64 -43.43 10.28
CA HIS A 99 -7.59 -44.54 10.10
C HIS A 99 -7.69 -44.96 8.63
N HIS A 100 -7.07 -46.09 8.31
CA HIS A 100 -7.54 -47.04 7.30
C HIS A 100 -7.67 -48.41 7.96
#